data_AF-A0AAE0UHF2-F1
#
_entry.id   AF-A0AAE0UHF2-F1
#
_cell.length_a   1.000
_cell.length_b   1.000
_cell.length_c   1.000
_cell.angle_alpha   90.00
_cell.angle_beta   90.00
_cell.angle_gamma   90.00
#
_symmetry.space_group_name_H-M   'P 1'
#
loop_
_entity.id
_entity.type
_entity.pdbx_description
1 polymer ?
#
loop_
_entity_poly.entity_id
_entity_poly.type
_entity_poly.pdbx_seq_one_letter_code
_entity_poly.pdbx_strand_id
1 'polypeptide(L)'
;MAVVVNPGHRPIRSSPRLFWTYLTFNNDKPWFSSKLKQLHQAKEEAYRSGDKVLYKQAKYTLNREIRVAKQNYSEKLKKQLSSNDSSSVWNGLKTITSYKTPSPGTEANQQLAEDLNEFYCRFEKQKPGLTPHTRSDHLTSRPSTPSSCLPPTVPQPALKICEDAKSSANRR
;
A
#
# COMPACT_ATOMS: atom_id res chain seq x y z
N MET A 1 -29.04 64.66 22.33
CA MET A 1 -28.34 63.88 21.27
C MET A 1 -27.81 62.61 21.90
N ALA A 2 -28.39 61.46 21.58
CA ALA A 2 -27.96 60.17 22.12
C ALA A 2 -26.88 59.57 21.24
N VAL A 3 -25.67 59.42 21.77
CA VAL A 3 -24.56 58.74 21.09
C VAL A 3 -24.75 57.24 21.27
N VAL A 4 -25.21 56.55 20.22
CA VAL A 4 -25.30 55.09 20.18
C VAL A 4 -23.86 54.54 20.12
N VAL A 5 -23.39 54.04 21.26
CA VAL A 5 -22.13 53.29 21.34
C VAL A 5 -22.37 51.91 20.73
N ASN A 6 -21.93 51.74 19.49
CA ASN A 6 -21.89 50.44 18.82
C ASN A 6 -20.96 49.48 19.58
N PRO A 7 -21.41 48.28 19.98
CA PRO A 7 -20.54 47.32 20.63
C PRO A 7 -19.54 46.73 19.63
N GLY A 8 -18.26 46.91 19.98
CA GLY A 8 -17.09 46.58 19.21
C GLY A 8 -17.15 45.27 18.41
N HIS A 9 -16.91 45.42 17.11
CA HIS A 9 -16.32 44.39 16.27
C HIS A 9 -15.14 43.76 17.00
N ARG A 10 -15.27 42.49 17.39
CA ARG A 10 -14.11 41.71 17.82
C ARG A 10 -13.23 41.48 16.60
N PRO A 11 -11.92 41.73 16.67
CA PRO A 11 -11.01 41.40 15.59
C PRO A 11 -11.08 39.89 15.37
N ILE A 12 -11.39 39.50 14.12
CA ILE A 12 -11.30 38.12 13.66
C ILE A 12 -9.85 37.72 13.88
N ARG A 13 -9.59 36.96 14.96
CA ARG A 13 -8.29 36.30 15.16
C ARG A 13 -8.05 35.47 13.91
N SER A 14 -7.14 35.95 13.07
CA SER A 14 -6.58 35.23 11.95
C SER A 14 -5.78 34.08 12.53
N SER A 15 -6.47 32.99 12.91
CA SER A 15 -5.79 31.72 13.08
C SER A 15 -5.23 31.37 11.71
N PRO A 16 -3.93 31.02 11.61
CA PRO A 16 -3.41 30.38 10.42
C PRO A 16 -4.01 28.98 10.37
N ARG A 17 -5.29 28.89 9.98
CA ARG A 17 -5.87 27.64 9.52
C ARG A 17 -5.05 27.31 8.30
N LEU A 18 -4.20 26.30 8.42
CA LEU A 18 -3.40 25.72 7.35
C LEU A 18 -4.28 25.61 6.12
N PHE A 19 -4.15 26.61 5.24
CA PHE A 19 -4.74 26.65 3.92
C PHE A 19 -4.03 25.53 3.19
N TRP A 20 -4.66 24.35 3.15
CA TRP A 20 -4.21 23.32 2.24
C TRP A 20 -4.54 23.84 0.83
N THR A 21 -3.64 24.62 0.25
CA THR A 21 -3.52 24.70 -1.20
C THR A 21 -3.31 23.27 -1.64
N TYR A 22 -4.35 22.65 -2.18
CA TYR A 22 -4.28 21.32 -2.75
C TYR A 22 -3.37 21.41 -3.98
N LEU A 23 -2.07 21.23 -3.75
CA LEU A 23 -1.09 21.01 -4.80
C LEU A 23 -1.37 19.59 -5.32
N THR A 24 -1.74 19.47 -6.60
CA THR A 24 -1.77 18.18 -7.28
C THR A 24 -0.34 17.66 -7.28
N PHE A 25 -0.05 16.63 -6.48
CA PHE A 25 1.24 15.97 -6.51
C PHE A 25 1.17 14.79 -7.48
N ASN A 26 2.30 14.43 -8.08
CA ASN A 26 2.40 13.21 -8.89
C ASN A 26 2.06 11.91 -8.10
N ASN A 27 1.89 12.01 -6.78
CA ASN A 27 1.48 10.94 -5.86
C ASN A 27 0.14 11.26 -5.17
N ASP A 28 -0.80 11.89 -5.88
CA ASP A 28 -2.17 12.03 -5.39
C ASP A 28 -2.70 10.65 -4.95
N LYS A 29 -3.34 10.61 -3.78
CA LYS A 29 -3.91 9.37 -3.25
C LYS A 29 -4.84 8.73 -4.28
N PRO A 30 -4.80 7.41 -4.50
CA PRO A 30 -5.59 6.75 -5.54
C PRO A 30 -7.11 6.81 -5.32
N TRP A 31 -7.54 7.13 -4.09
CA TRP A 31 -8.96 7.39 -3.76
C TRP A 31 -9.38 8.85 -3.97
N PHE A 32 -8.48 9.74 -4.39
CA PHE A 32 -8.76 11.16 -4.58
C PHE A 32 -9.19 11.45 -6.01
N SER A 33 -10.48 11.71 -6.22
CA SER A 33 -11.10 11.86 -7.54
C SER A 33 -11.34 13.32 -7.94
N SER A 34 -11.66 13.55 -9.22
CA SER A 34 -12.07 14.89 -9.73
C SER A 34 -13.28 15.46 -8.95
N LYS A 35 -14.23 14.59 -8.56
CA LYS A 35 -15.36 14.98 -7.70
C LYS A 35 -14.90 15.57 -6.36
N LEU A 36 -13.89 14.97 -5.73
CA LEU A 36 -13.33 15.48 -4.48
C LEU A 36 -12.59 16.80 -4.68
N LYS A 37 -11.93 17.00 -5.83
CA LYS A 37 -11.34 18.29 -6.22
C LYS A 37 -12.41 19.39 -6.33
N GLN A 38 -13.52 19.10 -7.01
CA GLN A 38 -14.66 20.03 -7.12
C GLN A 38 -15.26 20.37 -5.76
N LEU A 39 -15.49 19.37 -4.89
CA LEU A 39 -16.02 19.60 -3.55
C LEU A 39 -15.06 20.41 -2.66
N HIS A 40 -13.75 20.20 -2.83
CA HIS A 40 -12.75 21.00 -2.17
C HIS A 40 -12.82 22.46 -2.64
N GLN A 41 -12.88 22.68 -3.96
CA GLN A 41 -13.00 24.01 -4.54
C GLN A 41 -14.29 24.72 -4.09
N ALA A 42 -15.44 24.06 -4.12
CA ALA A 42 -16.71 24.62 -3.65
C ALA A 42 -16.66 25.04 -2.17
N LYS A 43 -15.95 24.27 -1.33
CA LYS A 43 -15.72 24.62 0.08
C LYS A 43 -14.83 25.88 0.21
N GLU A 44 -13.82 26.04 -0.64
CA GLU A 44 -12.97 27.23 -0.66
C GLU A 44 -13.73 28.47 -1.15
N GLU A 45 -14.56 28.32 -2.19
CA GLU A 45 -15.42 29.39 -2.69
C GLU A 45 -16.42 29.85 -1.62
N ALA A 46 -17.04 28.91 -0.92
CA ALA A 46 -17.91 29.18 0.22
C ALA A 46 -17.19 29.89 1.39
N TYR A 47 -15.92 29.56 1.60
CA TYR A 47 -15.11 30.22 2.61
C TYR A 47 -14.80 31.66 2.20
N ARG A 48 -14.44 31.89 0.94
CA ARG A 48 -14.15 33.22 0.39
C ARG A 48 -15.38 34.12 0.34
N SER A 49 -16.58 33.57 0.10
CA SER A 49 -17.82 34.34 0.11
C SER A 49 -18.26 34.77 1.52
N GLY A 50 -17.71 34.16 2.58
CA GLY A 50 -18.06 34.46 3.98
C GLY A 50 -19.38 33.85 4.46
N ASP A 51 -20.09 33.09 3.61
CA ASP A 51 -21.32 32.40 4.00
C ASP A 51 -21.01 31.17 4.88
N LYS A 52 -21.30 31.33 6.17
CA LYS A 52 -21.05 30.30 7.19
C LYS A 52 -21.92 29.05 7.02
N VAL A 53 -23.14 29.18 6.50
CA VAL A 53 -24.08 28.06 6.33
C VAL A 53 -23.63 27.22 5.14
N LEU A 54 -23.37 27.89 4.01
CA LEU A 54 -22.91 27.25 2.79
C LEU A 54 -21.52 26.59 3.00
N TYR A 55 -20.61 27.26 3.71
CA TYR A 55 -19.32 26.67 4.09
C TYR A 55 -19.48 25.39 4.93
N LYS A 56 -20.36 25.40 5.94
CA LYS A 56 -20.63 24.20 6.76
C LYS A 56 -21.13 23.07 5.88
N GLN A 57 -22.11 23.33 5.02
CA GLN A 57 -22.67 22.33 4.12
C GLN A 57 -21.59 21.74 3.19
N ALA A 58 -20.82 22.60 2.51
CA ALA A 58 -19.75 22.17 1.62
C ALA A 58 -18.69 21.33 2.36
N LYS A 59 -18.32 21.73 3.59
CA LYS A 59 -17.42 20.97 4.46
C LYS A 59 -17.98 19.59 4.83
N TYR A 60 -19.25 19.49 5.19
CA TYR A 60 -19.88 18.21 5.51
C TYR A 60 -19.92 17.28 4.29
N THR A 61 -20.33 17.80 3.14
CA THR A 61 -20.36 17.05 1.87
C THR A 61 -18.98 16.53 1.50
N LEU A 62 -17.96 17.39 1.54
CA LEU A 62 -16.56 16.99 1.26
C LEU A 62 -16.11 15.86 2.19
N ASN A 63 -16.32 15.99 3.50
CA ASN A 63 -15.90 14.98 4.47
C ASN A 63 -16.63 13.65 4.28
N ARG A 64 -17.93 13.68 3.98
CA ARG A 64 -18.71 12.47 3.68
C ARG A 64 -18.13 11.76 2.46
N GLU A 65 -17.89 12.50 1.38
CA GLU A 65 -17.38 11.94 0.13
C GLU A 65 -15.95 11.42 0.27
N ILE A 66 -15.09 12.05 1.08
CA ILE A 66 -13.77 11.51 1.42
C ILE A 66 -13.89 10.14 2.10
N ARG A 67 -14.83 9.97 3.04
CA ARG A 67 -15.03 8.68 3.72
C ARG A 67 -15.49 7.62 2.73
N VAL A 68 -16.47 7.94 1.88
CA VAL A 68 -17.00 7.04 0.85
C VAL A 68 -15.89 6.63 -0.13
N ALA A 69 -15.10 7.59 -0.61
CA ALA A 69 -14.01 7.31 -1.55
C ALA A 69 -12.94 6.39 -0.94
N LYS A 70 -12.56 6.63 0.32
CA LYS A 70 -11.64 5.74 1.05
C LYS A 70 -12.21 4.34 1.22
N GLN A 71 -13.49 4.22 1.59
CA GLN A 71 -14.16 2.93 1.75
C GLN A 71 -14.19 2.16 0.43
N ASN A 72 -14.63 2.80 -0.66
CA ASN A 72 -14.68 2.17 -1.97
C ASN A 72 -13.30 1.69 -2.44
N TYR A 73 -12.26 2.49 -2.21
CA TYR A 73 -10.90 2.07 -2.52
C TYR A 73 -10.42 0.90 -1.66
N SER A 74 -10.72 0.91 -0.37
CA SER A 74 -10.43 -0.22 0.53
C SER A 74 -11.14 -1.50 0.08
N GLU A 75 -12.42 -1.42 -0.29
CA GLU A 75 -13.18 -2.58 -0.77
C GLU A 75 -12.63 -3.11 -2.11
N LYS A 76 -12.21 -2.21 -3.01
CA LYS A 76 -11.52 -2.59 -4.24
C LYS A 76 -10.24 -3.37 -3.94
N LEU A 77 -9.39 -2.91 -3.02
CA LEU A 77 -8.17 -3.61 -2.64
C LEU A 77 -8.47 -4.98 -2.02
N LYS A 78 -9.43 -5.06 -1.10
CA LYS A 78 -9.85 -6.34 -0.50
C LYS A 78 -10.28 -7.32 -1.59
N LYS A 79 -11.11 -6.88 -2.54
CA LYS A 79 -11.56 -7.72 -3.66
C LYS A 79 -10.39 -8.24 -4.52
N GLN A 80 -9.39 -7.40 -4.79
CA GLN A 80 -8.21 -7.81 -5.55
C GLN A 80 -7.32 -8.79 -4.79
N LEU A 81 -7.26 -8.70 -3.47
CA LEU A 81 -6.45 -9.59 -2.64
C LEU A 81 -7.17 -10.91 -2.31
N SER A 82 -8.50 -10.90 -2.26
CA SER A 82 -9.32 -12.09 -2.00
C SER A 82 -9.64 -12.90 -3.26
N SER A 83 -9.30 -12.41 -4.46
CA SER A 83 -9.50 -13.16 -5.69
C SER A 83 -8.54 -14.34 -5.80
N ASN A 84 -9.00 -15.51 -6.25
CA ASN A 84 -8.17 -16.69 -6.53
C ASN A 84 -7.29 -16.55 -7.80
N ASP A 85 -7.03 -15.31 -8.24
CA ASP A 85 -6.20 -14.98 -9.39
C ASP A 85 -4.95 -14.25 -8.90
N SER A 86 -3.79 -14.88 -9.10
CA SER A 86 -2.48 -14.35 -8.72
C SER A 86 -2.17 -13.03 -9.44
N SER A 87 -2.67 -12.83 -10.66
CA SER A 87 -2.48 -11.59 -11.42
C SER A 87 -3.18 -10.41 -10.74
N SER A 88 -4.42 -10.61 -10.28
CA SER A 88 -5.19 -9.63 -9.52
C SER A 88 -4.53 -9.27 -8.18
N VAL A 89 -4.02 -10.27 -7.44
CA VAL A 89 -3.26 -10.05 -6.19
C VAL A 89 -2.00 -9.23 -6.46
N TRP A 90 -1.23 -9.58 -7.49
CA TRP A 90 -0.02 -8.86 -7.88
C TRP A 90 -0.32 -7.42 -8.32
N ASN A 91 -1.41 -7.20 -9.04
CA ASN A 91 -1.87 -5.87 -9.39
C ASN A 91 -2.27 -5.04 -8.15
N GLY A 92 -2.92 -5.66 -7.16
CA GLY A 92 -3.20 -5.03 -5.87
C GLY A 92 -1.93 -4.59 -5.15
N LEU A 93 -0.92 -5.47 -5.07
CA LEU A 93 0.38 -5.17 -4.45
C LEU A 93 1.13 -4.03 -5.16
N LYS A 94 1.15 -4.03 -6.49
CA LYS A 94 1.73 -2.91 -7.27
C LYS A 94 1.03 -1.59 -6.98
N THR A 95 -0.31 -1.62 -6.84
CA THR A 95 -1.11 -0.42 -6.53
C THR A 95 -0.80 0.14 -5.15
N ILE A 96 -0.60 -0.72 -4.14
CA ILE A 96 -0.27 -0.31 -2.76
C ILE A 96 1.15 0.27 -2.68
N THR A 97 2.11 -0.38 -3.34
CA THR A 97 3.52 0.01 -3.32
C THR A 97 3.84 1.16 -4.27
N SER A 98 2.88 1.58 -5.10
CA SER A 98 3.10 2.50 -6.23
C SER A 98 4.25 2.02 -7.15
N TYR A 99 4.43 0.71 -7.23
CA TYR A 99 5.50 0.10 -8.01
C TYR A 99 5.26 0.37 -9.50
N LYS A 100 6.20 1.07 -10.12
CA LYS A 100 6.26 1.26 -11.56
C LYS A 100 7.26 0.25 -12.11
N THR A 101 6.82 -0.56 -13.05
CA THR A 101 7.75 -1.41 -13.79
C THR A 101 8.83 -0.51 -14.37
N PRO A 102 10.12 -0.73 -14.05
CA PRO A 102 11.19 0.07 -14.64
C PRO A 102 11.08 -0.05 -16.15
N SER A 103 11.26 1.09 -16.84
CA SER A 103 11.36 1.09 -18.30
C SER A 103 12.46 0.10 -18.70
N PRO A 104 12.27 -0.71 -19.75
CA PRO A 104 13.36 -1.49 -20.34
C PRO A 104 14.39 -0.50 -20.90
N GLY A 105 15.30 -0.08 -20.04
CA GLY A 105 16.23 1.04 -20.29
C GLY A 105 17.27 1.21 -19.19
N THR A 106 17.34 0.29 -18.21
CA THR A 106 18.66 -0.04 -17.68
C THR A 106 19.26 -0.93 -18.76
N GLU A 107 20.11 -0.33 -19.59
CA GLU A 107 20.99 -1.05 -20.52
C GLU A 107 21.43 -2.32 -19.79
N ALA A 108 21.02 -3.50 -20.26
CA ALA A 108 21.56 -4.74 -19.75
C ALA A 108 23.04 -4.71 -20.15
N ASN A 109 23.86 -4.11 -19.28
CA ASN A 109 25.23 -3.78 -19.60
C ASN A 109 25.99 -5.10 -19.53
N GLN A 110 26.05 -5.77 -20.68
CA GLN A 110 26.62 -7.10 -20.84
C GLN A 110 28.02 -7.17 -20.22
N GLN A 111 28.79 -6.08 -20.36
CA GLN A 111 30.11 -5.93 -19.74
C GLN A 111 30.05 -5.98 -18.20
N LEU A 112 29.09 -5.29 -17.58
CA LEU A 112 28.91 -5.35 -16.13
C LEU A 112 28.54 -6.76 -15.67
N ALA A 113 27.72 -7.47 -16.43
CA ALA A 113 27.36 -8.85 -16.12
C ALA A 113 28.57 -9.80 -16.21
N GLU A 114 29.41 -9.60 -17.23
CA GLU A 114 30.67 -10.33 -17.40
C GLU A 114 31.68 -10.03 -16.29
N ASP A 115 31.86 -8.77 -15.92
CA ASP A 115 32.74 -8.33 -14.83
C ASP A 115 32.29 -8.94 -13.48
N LEU A 116 30.98 -8.98 -13.22
CA LEU A 116 30.42 -9.61 -12.01
C LEU A 116 30.63 -11.14 -12.03
N ASN A 117 30.39 -11.78 -13.18
CA ASN A 117 30.67 -13.21 -13.32
C ASN A 117 32.15 -13.52 -13.07
N GLU A 118 33.07 -12.74 -13.63
CA GLU A 118 34.51 -12.86 -13.36
C GLU A 118 34.82 -12.69 -11.86
N PHE A 119 34.25 -11.65 -11.23
CA PHE A 119 34.48 -11.34 -9.84
C PHE A 119 33.99 -12.44 -8.89
N TYR A 120 32.82 -13.04 -9.13
CA TYR A 120 32.29 -14.11 -8.28
C TYR A 120 32.90 -15.49 -8.61
N CYS A 121 33.20 -15.78 -9.88
CA CYS A 121 33.81 -17.06 -10.28
C CYS A 121 35.34 -17.12 -10.05
N ARG A 122 36.01 -16.04 -9.65
CA ARG A 122 37.48 -16.03 -9.44
C ARG A 122 37.99 -17.09 -8.45
N PHE A 123 37.18 -17.47 -7.46
CA PHE A 123 37.52 -18.53 -6.50
C PHE A 123 37.41 -19.94 -7.10
N GLU A 124 36.63 -20.11 -8.17
CA GLU A 124 36.51 -21.38 -8.90
C GLU A 124 37.59 -21.50 -9.98
N LYS A 125 37.97 -20.36 -10.60
CA LYS A 125 39.03 -20.29 -11.63
C LYS A 125 40.43 -20.50 -11.05
N GLN A 126 40.67 -20.15 -9.80
CA GLN A 126 41.93 -20.40 -9.09
C GLN A 126 41.98 -21.80 -8.46
N LYS A 127 41.80 -22.83 -9.28
CA LYS A 127 42.38 -24.15 -9.00
C LYS A 127 43.61 -24.34 -9.91
N PRO A 128 44.77 -23.79 -9.56
CA PRO A 128 46.01 -24.25 -10.16
C PRO A 128 46.27 -25.69 -9.66
N GLY A 129 45.96 -26.67 -10.51
CA GLY A 129 46.47 -28.03 -10.41
C GLY A 129 46.01 -28.84 -9.19
N LEU A 130 44.81 -29.42 -9.27
CA LEU A 130 44.72 -30.82 -8.87
C LEU A 130 45.20 -31.64 -10.07
N THR A 131 46.49 -31.98 -10.04
CA THR A 131 46.94 -33.25 -10.60
C THR A 131 46.02 -34.37 -10.09
N PRO A 132 45.83 -35.48 -10.83
CA PRO A 132 45.07 -36.62 -10.35
C PRO A 132 45.85 -37.27 -9.20
N HIS A 133 45.71 -36.75 -7.99
CA HIS A 133 46.11 -37.45 -6.79
C HIS A 133 44.85 -38.05 -6.19
N THR A 134 44.69 -39.33 -6.50
CA THR A 134 44.27 -40.37 -5.58
C THR A 134 43.50 -39.85 -4.37
N ARG A 135 42.19 -40.03 -4.46
CA ARG A 135 41.28 -40.30 -3.33
C ARG A 135 42.06 -40.58 -2.04
N SER A 136 42.18 -39.58 -1.18
CA SER A 136 42.63 -39.78 0.19
C SER A 136 41.43 -39.56 1.09
N ASP A 137 40.68 -40.66 1.23
CA ASP A 137 39.78 -40.89 2.34
C ASP A 137 40.59 -40.70 3.63
N HIS A 138 40.40 -39.57 4.33
CA HIS A 138 40.60 -39.55 5.76
C HIS A 138 39.41 -38.86 6.41
N LEU A 139 38.58 -39.73 6.97
CA LEU A 139 37.66 -39.46 8.05
C LEU A 139 38.37 -38.68 9.17
N THR A 140 37.58 -38.03 10.04
CA THR A 140 37.93 -37.39 11.33
C THR A 140 37.88 -35.86 11.22
N SER A 141 37.09 -35.10 11.97
CA SER A 141 36.22 -35.36 13.12
C SER A 141 35.18 -34.25 13.13
N ARG A 142 33.90 -34.61 13.16
CA ARG A 142 32.80 -33.69 13.46
C ARG A 142 32.58 -33.74 14.97
N PRO A 143 32.75 -32.63 15.72
CA PRO A 143 32.22 -32.56 17.07
C PRO A 143 30.70 -32.44 17.00
N SER A 144 30.05 -33.45 17.56
CA SER A 144 28.66 -33.51 18.04
C SER A 144 28.23 -32.20 18.71
N THR A 145 27.07 -31.61 18.45
CA THR A 145 25.80 -31.90 19.16
C THR A 145 24.66 -31.00 18.63
N PRO A 146 23.39 -31.30 18.98
CA PRO A 146 22.20 -31.07 18.15
C PRO A 146 21.44 -29.79 18.53
N SER A 147 20.69 -29.24 17.57
CA SER A 147 19.44 -28.56 17.88
C SER A 147 18.51 -28.67 16.67
N SER A 148 17.62 -29.64 16.78
CA SER A 148 16.42 -29.77 15.98
C SER A 148 15.49 -28.61 16.36
N CYS A 149 15.47 -27.53 15.57
CA CYS A 149 14.34 -26.61 15.59
C CYS A 149 13.39 -27.03 14.47
N LEU A 150 12.50 -27.96 14.80
CA LEU A 150 11.27 -28.19 14.06
C LEU A 150 10.51 -26.86 13.96
N PRO A 151 9.89 -26.52 12.81
CA PRO A 151 8.88 -25.48 12.80
C PRO A 151 7.70 -25.92 13.68
N PRO A 152 7.05 -25.01 14.44
CA PRO A 152 5.86 -25.38 15.19
C PRO A 152 4.77 -25.85 14.21
N THR A 153 4.41 -27.13 14.34
CA THR A 153 3.19 -27.71 13.80
C THR A 153 2.00 -26.90 14.33
N VAL A 154 1.44 -26.03 13.50
CA VAL A 154 0.13 -25.44 13.75
C VAL A 154 -0.91 -26.53 13.51
N PRO A 155 -1.81 -26.85 14.46
CA PRO A 155 -2.87 -27.81 14.23
C PRO A 155 -3.81 -27.28 13.15
N GLN A 156 -4.01 -28.06 12.10
CA GLN A 156 -5.12 -27.82 11.18
C GLN A 156 -6.44 -28.04 11.94
N PRO A 157 -7.40 -27.09 11.92
CA PRO A 157 -8.75 -27.39 12.33
C PRO A 157 -9.37 -28.30 11.27
N ALA A 158 -9.75 -29.51 11.69
CA ALA A 158 -10.51 -30.44 10.89
C ALA A 158 -11.83 -29.78 10.42
N LEU A 159 -12.02 -29.71 9.11
CA LEU A 159 -13.30 -29.38 8.51
C LEU A 159 -14.33 -30.45 8.91
N LYS A 160 -15.21 -30.13 9.85
CA LYS A 160 -16.47 -30.85 10.03
C LYS A 160 -17.44 -30.30 8.99
N ILE A 161 -17.51 -31.02 7.88
CA ILE A 161 -18.66 -31.00 6.96
C ILE A 161 -19.86 -31.47 7.79
N CYS A 162 -20.81 -30.56 8.07
CA CYS A 162 -22.15 -30.92 8.46
C CYS A 162 -23.05 -30.50 7.30
N GLU A 163 -23.60 -31.49 6.63
CA GLU A 163 -24.59 -31.34 5.57
C GLU A 163 -25.88 -30.77 6.19
N ASP A 164 -26.24 -29.54 5.84
CA ASP A 164 -27.60 -29.07 6.09
C ASP A 164 -28.51 -29.62 4.98
N ALA A 165 -29.25 -30.66 5.36
CA ALA A 165 -30.34 -31.21 4.60
C ALA A 165 -31.35 -30.11 4.24
N LYS A 166 -31.69 -30.04 2.95
CA LYS A 166 -32.90 -29.39 2.46
C LYS A 166 -34.11 -29.93 3.24
N SER A 167 -34.73 -29.08 4.05
CA SER A 167 -36.13 -29.28 4.44
C SER A 167 -36.99 -28.23 3.77
N SER A 168 -37.87 -28.75 2.92
CA SER A 168 -38.91 -28.07 2.18
C SER A 168 -39.99 -27.56 3.12
N ALA A 169 -40.32 -26.26 3.08
CA ALA A 169 -41.66 -25.72 3.36
C ALA A 169 -41.63 -24.19 3.27
N ASN A 170 -42.33 -23.60 2.30
CA ASN A 170 -43.64 -23.04 2.61
C ASN A 170 -44.28 -22.50 1.32
N ARG A 171 -45.48 -23.02 1.07
CA ARG A 171 -46.38 -22.62 0.00
C ARG A 171 -47.30 -21.54 0.61
N ARG A 172 -47.26 -20.32 0.09
CA ARG A 172 -48.37 -19.37 0.13
C ARG A 172 -48.37 -18.57 -1.15
#